data_AF-A0A7I7SLQ2-F1
#
_entry.id   AF-A0A7I7SLQ2-F1
#
_cell.length_a   1.000
_cell.length_b   1.000
_cell.length_c   1.000
_cell.angle_alpha   90.00
_cell.angle_beta   90.00
_cell.angle_gamma   90.00
#
_symmetry.space_group_name_H-M   'P 1'
#
loop_
_entity.id
_entity.type
_entity.pdbx_description
1 polymer ?
#
loop_
_entity_poly.entity_id
_entity_poly.type
_entity_poly.pdbx_seq_one_letter_code
_entity_poly.pdbx_strand_id
1 'polypeptide(L)' 'MEFRTHFFNQVSRAAIERLGAKQDGILLSHQVLADGSRRDTVVYSILDIEWPAVRNNLTFRLSRHG' A
#
# COMPACT_ATOMS: atom_id res chain seq x y z
N MET A 1 6.44 -0.29 8.84
CA MET A 1 6.13 0.84 7.92
C MET A 1 4.64 0.80 7.56
N GLU A 2 3.99 1.95 7.35
CA GLU A 2 2.57 2.07 7.02
C GLU A 2 2.36 2.80 5.67
N PHE A 3 1.40 2.35 4.87
CA PHE A 3 0.97 2.99 3.64
C PHE A 3 -0.54 3.22 3.66
N ARG A 4 -0.97 4.35 3.08
CA ARG A 4 -2.40 4.70 2.95
C ARG A 4 -2.71 5.09 1.52
N THR A 5 -3.80 4.56 0.98
CA THR A 5 -4.28 4.93 -0.36
C THR A 5 -5.81 4.97 -0.43
N HIS A 6 -6.35 5.55 -1.50
CA HIS A 6 -7.79 5.53 -1.74
C HIS A 6 -8.26 4.10 -2.03
N PHE A 7 -9.43 3.73 -1.52
CA PHE A 7 -10.12 2.50 -1.91
C PHE A 7 -10.19 2.26 -3.43
N PHE A 8 -10.51 3.31 -4.22
CA PHE A 8 -10.62 3.20 -5.67
C PHE A 8 -9.30 3.25 -6.42
N ASN A 9 -8.18 3.58 -5.78
CA ASN A 9 -6.87 3.63 -6.45
C ASN A 9 -6.26 2.22 -6.59
N GLN A 10 -6.84 1.43 -7.48
CA GLN A 10 -6.45 0.04 -7.71
C GLN A 10 -4.99 -0.09 -8.16
N VAL A 11 -4.49 0.88 -8.94
CA VAL A 11 -3.10 0.88 -9.42
C VAL A 11 -2.11 0.94 -8.25
N SER A 12 -2.28 1.90 -7.33
CA SER A 12 -1.42 1.99 -6.15
C SER A 12 -1.61 0.81 -5.20
N ARG A 13 -2.84 0.31 -5.03
CA ARG A 13 -3.13 -0.87 -4.21
C ARG A 13 -2.36 -2.10 -4.72
N ALA A 14 -2.48 -2.39 -6.01
CA ALA A 14 -1.75 -3.49 -6.63
C ALA A 14 -0.23 -3.30 -6.55
N ALA A 15 0.28 -2.07 -6.68
CA ALA A 15 1.70 -1.80 -6.52
C ALA A 15 2.19 -2.06 -5.09
N ILE A 16 1.45 -1.60 -4.08
CA ILE A 16 1.74 -1.80 -2.65
C ILE A 16 1.71 -3.28 -2.28
N GLU A 17 0.69 -4.01 -2.75
CA GLU A 17 0.57 -5.46 -2.55
C GLU A 17 1.72 -6.22 -3.23
N ARG A 18 2.14 -5.79 -4.43
CA ARG A 18 3.31 -6.37 -5.14
C ARG A 18 4.65 -6.06 -4.48
N LEU A 19 4.73 -5.05 -3.61
CA LEU A 19 5.90 -4.85 -2.77
C LEU A 19 5.93 -5.84 -1.59
N GLY A 20 4.80 -6.50 -1.28
CA GLY A 20 4.69 -7.43 -0.16
C GLY A 20 4.09 -6.81 1.11
N ALA A 21 3.51 -5.61 1.01
CA ALA A 21 2.72 -5.04 2.10
C ALA A 21 1.38 -5.77 2.23
N LYS A 22 0.92 -5.94 3.48
CA LYS A 22 -0.35 -6.59 3.81
C LYS A 22 -1.42 -5.54 4.10
N GLN A 23 -2.66 -5.83 3.72
CA GLN A 23 -3.79 -4.94 3.99
C GLN A 23 -4.24 -5.13 5.44
N ASP A 24 -4.15 -4.07 6.25
CA ASP A 24 -4.58 -4.08 7.66
C ASP A 24 -6.08 -3.80 7.79
N GLY A 25 -6.64 -3.01 6.87
CA GLY A 25 -8.06 -2.68 6.88
C GLY A 25 -8.47 -1.53 5.97
N ILE A 26 -9.75 -1.18 6.03
CA ILE A 26 -10.35 -0.06 5.30
C ILE A 26 -11.04 0.83 6.32
N LEU A 27 -10.62 2.10 6.36
CA LEU A 27 -11.26 3.15 7.14
C LEU A 27 -12.35 3.77 6.26
N LEU A 28 -13.61 3.48 6.59
CA LEU A 28 -14.78 3.98 5.86
C LEU A 28 -15.03 5.45 6.18
N SER A 29 -15.32 6.27 5.17
CA SER A 29 -15.60 7.71 5.32
C SER A 29 -14.52 8.50 6.08
N HIS A 30 -13.27 8.02 6.03
CA HIS A 30 -12.14 8.52 6.82
C HIS A 30 -11.78 9.98 6.51
N GLN A 31 -11.95 10.41 5.26
CA GLN A 31 -11.65 11.78 4.85
C GLN A 31 -12.84 12.41 4.14
N VAL A 32 -13.01 13.71 4.37
CA VAL A 32 -13.90 14.57 3.57
C VAL A 32 -13.01 15.33 2.59
N LEU A 33 -13.33 15.24 1.30
CA LEU A 33 -12.63 15.93 0.24
C LEU A 33 -13.15 17.36 0.10
N ALA A 34 -12.40 18.21 -0.62
CA ALA A 34 -12.75 19.61 -0.81
C ALA A 34 -14.09 19.83 -1.54
N ASP A 35 -14.55 18.84 -2.29
CA ASP A 35 -15.85 18.82 -2.98
C ASP A 35 -17.01 18.34 -2.07
N GLY A 36 -16.73 18.02 -0.79
CA GLY A 36 -17.70 17.52 0.17
C GLY A 36 -17.94 16.00 0.09
N SER A 37 -17.31 15.30 -0.85
CA SER A 37 -17.41 13.84 -0.95
C SER A 37 -16.60 13.15 0.15
N ARG A 38 -16.98 11.91 0.47
CA ARG A 38 -16.31 11.07 1.47
C ARG A 38 -15.40 10.05 0.79
N ARG A 39 -14.22 9.86 1.37
CA ARG A 39 -13.19 8.95 0.87
C ARG A 39 -12.86 7.86 1.88
N ASP A 40 -12.92 6.63 1.38
CA ASP A 40 -12.44 5.45 2.08
C ASP A 40 -10.92 5.30 1.89
N THR A 41 -10.23 5.03 2.99
CA THR A 41 -8.78 4.84 3.02
C THR A 41 -8.45 3.39 3.28
N VAL A 42 -7.67 2.78 2.39
CA VAL A 42 -7.09 1.45 2.63
C VAL A 42 -5.74 1.63 3.30
N VAL A 43 -5.54 0.90 4.39
CA VAL A 43 -4.30 0.91 5.17
C VAL A 43 -3.56 -0.39 4.93
N TYR A 44 -2.25 -0.28 4.71
CA TYR A 44 -1.34 -1.40 4.54
C TYR A 44 -0.13 -1.25 5.46
N SER A 45 0.47 -2.38 5.84
CA SER A 45 1.69 -2.40 6.63
C SER A 45 2.71 -3.40 6.10
N ILE A 46 3.97 -3.13 6.44
CA ILE A 46 5.09 -4.09 6.40
C ILE A 46 5.70 -4.07 7.79
N LEU A 47 5.74 -5.23 8.44
CA LEU A 47 6.39 -5.40 9.73
C LEU A 47 7.90 -5.54 9.57
N ASP A 48 8.65 -5.23 10.63
CA ASP A 48 10.11 -5.30 10.59
C ASP A 48 10.64 -6.71 10.31
N ILE A 49 9.92 -7.74 10.78
CA ILE A 49 10.23 -9.15 10.51
C ILE A 49 10.00 -9.53 9.03
N GLU A 50 9.13 -8.80 8.33
CA GLU A 50 8.80 -9.05 6.92
C GLU A 50 9.75 -8.29 5.98
N TRP A 51 10.34 -7.20 6.46
CA TRP A 51 11.18 -6.31 5.66
C TRP A 51 12.35 -7.00 4.96
N PRO A 52 13.11 -7.93 5.57
CA PRO A 52 14.20 -8.62 4.87
C PRO A 52 13.75 -9.34 3.61
N ALA A 53 12.59 -10.00 3.64
CA ALA A 53 12.04 -10.70 2.48
C ALA A 53 11.56 -9.71 1.40
N VAL A 54 10.84 -8.66 1.80
CA VAL A 54 10.39 -7.59 0.91
C VAL A 54 11.56 -6.91 0.20
N ARG A 55 12.59 -6.55 0.95
CA ARG A 55 13.80 -5.91 0.42
C ARG A 55 14.49 -6.80 -0.61
N ASN A 56 14.66 -8.08 -0.31
CA ASN A 56 15.28 -9.03 -1.24
C ASN A 56 14.49 -9.15 -2.55
N ASN A 57 13.15 -9.22 -2.46
CA ASN A 57 12.29 -9.23 -3.64
C ASN A 57 12.45 -7.95 -4.47
N LEU A 58 12.47 -6.79 -3.80
CA LEU A 58 12.66 -5.51 -4.47
C LEU A 58 14.02 -5.43 -5.17
N THR A 59 15.11 -5.80 -4.50
CA THR A 59 16.45 -5.85 -5.08
C THR A 59 16.51 -6.78 -6.29
N PHE A 60 15.91 -7.97 -6.21
CA PHE A 60 15.83 -8.91 -7.32
C PHE A 60 15.07 -8.34 -8.53
N ARG A 61 13.98 -7.61 -8.28
CA ARG A 61 13.21 -6.97 -9.35
C ARG A 61 13.99 -5.84 -10.01
N LEU A 62 14.69 -5.03 -9.23
CA LEU A 62 15.54 -3.95 -9.74
C LEU A 62 16.71 -4.50 -10.56
N SER A 63 17.37 -5.58 -10.12
CA SER A 63 18.49 -6.18 -10.86
C SER A 63 18.08 -6.83 -12.19
N ARG A 64 16.78 -7.09 -12.40
CA ARG A 64 16.24 -7.65 -13.66
C ARG A 64 15.80 -6.57 -14.65
N HIS A 65 15.68 -5.33 -14.19
CA HIS A 65 15.23 -4.17 -14.99
C HIS A 65 16.33 -3.11 -15.19
N GLY A 66 17.53 -3.34 -14.68
CA GLY A 66 18.75 -2.59 -15.01
C GLY A 66 19.62 -3.39 -15.97
#